data_AF-Q4C515-F1
#
_entry.id   AF-Q4C515-F1
#
_cell.length_a   1.000
_cell.length_b   1.000
_cell.length_c   1.000
_cell.angle_alpha   90.00
_cell.angle_beta   90.00
_cell.angle_gamma   90.00
#
_symmetry.space_group_name_H-M   'P 1'
#
loop_
_entity.id
_entity.type
_entity.pdbx_description
1 polymer ?
#
loop_
_entity_poly.entity_id
_entity_poly.type
_entity_poly.pdbx_seq_one_letter_code
_entity_poly.pdbx_strand_id
1 'polypeptide(L)'
;MLFFRKLRELYNCNSVITHLIQDVMMTAAYPHQTPISIPEFTASRQAGFFDSLKQPRFSGQLVLTNSRQETWFFYLYLGRIMYATGGTHPVRRWRRHIARYLPEIANQLSSLQLDLASLGNQDFRLCWEYQLLCLWVEQQKISREQAARMIRSVIRVC
;
A
#
# COMPACT_ATOMS: atom_id res chain seq x y z
N MET A 1 12.15 12.68 -7.62
CA MET A 1 12.47 12.21 -8.98
C MET A 1 12.29 10.69 -9.21
N LEU A 2 12.22 9.84 -8.18
CA LEU A 2 11.97 8.39 -8.34
C LEU A 2 10.49 7.97 -8.35
N PHE A 3 9.60 8.75 -7.73
CA PHE A 3 8.13 8.63 -7.82
C PHE A 3 7.65 8.63 -9.29
N PHE A 4 8.22 9.51 -10.12
CA PHE A 4 7.91 9.58 -11.55
C PHE A 4 8.49 8.43 -12.39
N ARG A 5 9.47 7.67 -11.87
CA ARG A 5 10.16 6.63 -12.65
C ARG A 5 9.37 5.32 -12.67
N LYS A 6 8.57 5.05 -11.63
CA LYS A 6 7.61 3.92 -11.60
C LYS A 6 6.31 4.26 -12.33
N LEU A 7 5.86 5.53 -12.24
CA LEU A 7 4.79 6.07 -13.08
C LEU A 7 5.14 6.09 -14.58
N ARG A 8 6.42 6.05 -14.95
CA ARG A 8 6.87 5.89 -16.34
C ARG A 8 6.69 4.45 -16.85
N GLU A 9 6.63 3.43 -15.99
CA GLU A 9 6.22 2.06 -16.39
C GLU A 9 4.71 2.00 -16.70
N LEU A 10 3.90 2.91 -16.15
CA LEU A 10 2.48 3.08 -16.48
C LEU A 10 2.24 3.87 -17.78
N TYR A 11 3.27 4.45 -18.39
CA TYR A 11 3.16 5.34 -19.58
C TYR A 11 3.02 4.59 -20.91
N ASN A 12 3.09 3.25 -20.91
CA ASN A 12 3.13 2.44 -22.14
C ASN A 12 1.92 1.51 -22.31
N CYS A 13 0.82 1.79 -21.60
CA CYS A 13 -0.40 1.02 -21.74
C CYS A 13 -1.59 1.98 -21.83
N ASN A 14 -2.25 1.98 -22.99
CA ASN A 14 -3.64 2.39 -23.12
C ASN A 14 -4.45 1.54 -22.12
N SER A 15 -4.63 2.04 -20.90
CA SER A 15 -5.13 1.25 -19.77
C SER A 15 -6.33 1.93 -19.16
N VAL A 16 -7.44 1.22 -19.24
CA VAL A 16 -8.60 1.33 -18.35
C VAL A 16 -8.12 1.09 -16.92
N ILE A 17 -8.56 1.95 -16.00
CA ILE A 17 -8.24 1.90 -14.58
C ILE A 17 -9.51 1.59 -13.83
N THR A 18 -9.47 0.77 -12.79
CA THR A 18 -10.64 0.52 -11.95
C THR A 18 -10.32 0.96 -10.52
N HIS A 19 -11.13 1.89 -9.98
CA HIS A 19 -11.07 2.41 -8.62
C HIS A 19 -11.84 1.56 -7.61
N LEU A 20 -11.35 1.49 -6.37
CA LEU A 20 -12.20 1.43 -5.16
C LEU A 20 -11.93 2.64 -4.27
N ILE A 21 -12.98 3.17 -3.65
CA ILE A 21 -12.98 4.28 -2.69
C ILE A 21 -13.63 3.71 -1.42
N GLN A 22 -12.86 3.44 -0.37
CA GLN A 22 -13.40 3.16 0.96
C GLN A 22 -13.33 4.40 1.84
N ASP A 23 -14.47 5.04 2.12
CA ASP A 23 -14.65 5.77 3.37
C ASP A 23 -15.26 4.79 4.37
N VAL A 24 -14.61 4.59 5.53
CA VAL A 24 -15.14 3.72 6.58
C VAL A 24 -15.71 4.54 7.73
N MET A 25 -17.04 4.51 7.84
CA MET A 25 -17.79 4.57 9.09
C MET A 25 -18.63 3.30 9.22
N MET A 26 -18.79 2.85 10.47
CA MET A 26 -19.31 1.56 10.97
C MET A 26 -20.46 0.88 10.21
N THR A 27 -20.41 -0.47 10.25
CA THR A 27 -21.54 -1.43 10.14
C THR A 27 -22.42 -1.37 8.89
N ALA A 28 -22.13 -2.20 7.89
CA ALA A 28 -23.10 -2.91 7.03
C ALA A 28 -22.34 -3.62 5.90
N ALA A 29 -22.94 -4.67 5.33
CA ALA A 29 -22.45 -5.39 4.16
C ALA A 29 -21.88 -4.45 3.08
N TYR A 30 -20.66 -4.72 2.61
CA TYR A 30 -19.97 -3.90 1.62
C TYR A 30 -20.78 -3.85 0.31
N PRO A 31 -21.31 -2.68 -0.10
CA PRO A 31 -22.05 -2.59 -1.35
C PRO A 31 -21.10 -2.84 -2.53
N HIS A 32 -21.61 -3.50 -3.57
CA HIS A 32 -20.92 -3.60 -4.85
C HIS A 32 -20.65 -2.21 -5.40
N GLN A 33 -19.40 -1.76 -5.32
CA GLN A 33 -18.96 -0.51 -5.94
C GLN A 33 -18.68 -0.75 -7.42
N THR A 34 -19.20 0.14 -8.27
CA THR A 34 -18.97 0.08 -9.72
C THR A 34 -17.58 0.64 -10.05
N PRO A 35 -16.75 -0.09 -10.83
CA PRO A 35 -15.44 0.39 -11.20
C PRO A 35 -15.51 1.65 -12.08
N ILE A 36 -14.75 2.70 -11.74
CA ILE A 36 -14.64 3.93 -12.54
C ILE A 36 -13.41 3.84 -13.44
N SER A 37 -13.62 3.93 -14.76
CA SER A 37 -12.55 4.04 -15.75
C SER A 37 -11.97 5.44 -15.84
N ILE A 38 -10.68 5.60 -15.53
CA ILE A 38 -9.94 6.83 -15.82
C ILE A 38 -9.09 6.62 -17.08
N PRO A 39 -9.51 7.16 -18.24
CA PRO A 39 -8.67 7.15 -19.43
C PRO A 39 -7.42 8.03 -19.20
N GLU A 40 -6.27 7.57 -19.67
CA GLU A 40 -4.99 8.30 -19.66
C GLU A 40 -4.54 8.77 -18.27
N PHE A 41 -4.16 7.83 -17.41
CA PHE A 41 -3.63 8.14 -16.07
C PHE A 41 -2.17 8.58 -16.10
N THR A 42 -1.94 9.71 -16.74
CA THR A 42 -0.64 10.38 -16.80
C THR A 42 -0.23 10.88 -15.40
N ALA A 43 1.04 11.25 -15.26
CA ALA A 43 1.58 11.69 -13.98
C ALA A 43 0.88 12.94 -13.39
N SER A 44 0.44 13.88 -14.23
CA SER A 44 -0.37 15.01 -13.76
C SER A 44 -1.77 14.59 -13.32
N ARG A 45 -2.42 13.67 -14.05
CA ARG A 45 -3.74 13.15 -13.65
C ARG A 45 -3.67 12.33 -12.36
N GLN A 46 -2.60 11.57 -12.17
CA GLN A 46 -2.30 10.89 -10.92
C GLN A 46 -2.17 11.87 -9.76
N ALA A 47 -1.32 12.89 -9.90
CA ALA A 47 -1.14 13.90 -8.86
C ALA A 47 -2.47 14.59 -8.53
N GLY A 48 -3.22 15.03 -9.56
CA GLY A 48 -4.53 15.64 -9.40
C GLY A 48 -5.56 14.72 -8.72
N PHE A 49 -5.58 13.43 -9.07
CA PHE A 49 -6.44 12.45 -8.42
C PHE A 49 -6.10 12.30 -6.93
N PHE A 50 -4.83 12.10 -6.57
CA PHE A 50 -4.43 12.00 -5.17
C PHE A 50 -4.63 13.32 -4.40
N ASP A 51 -4.49 14.48 -5.06
CA ASP A 51 -4.83 15.77 -4.48
C ASP A 51 -6.33 15.90 -4.21
N SER A 52 -7.19 15.37 -5.09
CA SER A 52 -8.63 15.35 -4.89
C SER A 52 -9.07 14.57 -3.65
N LEU A 53 -8.26 13.60 -3.20
CA LEU A 53 -8.51 12.82 -1.97
C LEU A 53 -8.15 13.58 -0.69
N LYS A 54 -7.43 14.71 -0.76
CA LYS A 54 -6.97 15.46 0.42
C LYS A 54 -8.06 16.27 1.07
N GLN A 55 -8.81 17.04 0.29
CA GLN A 55 -9.90 17.90 0.77
C GLN A 55 -11.03 17.14 1.48
N PRO A 56 -11.53 15.99 0.95
CA PRO A 56 -12.51 15.18 1.66
C PRO A 56 -11.90 14.45 2.87
N ARG A 57 -10.59 14.53 3.09
CA ARG A 57 -9.87 13.78 4.14
C ARG A 57 -10.16 12.28 4.08
N PHE A 58 -10.21 11.77 2.86
CA PHE A 58 -10.56 10.39 2.55
C PHE A 58 -9.77 9.39 3.40
N SER A 59 -10.46 8.41 3.98
CA SER A 59 -9.85 7.42 4.87
C SER A 59 -10.33 6.00 4.57
N GLY A 60 -9.44 5.20 3.99
CA GLY A 60 -9.64 3.78 3.72
C GLY A 60 -8.75 3.31 2.57
N GLN A 61 -9.11 2.21 1.93
CA GLN A 61 -8.38 1.65 0.81
C GLN A 61 -8.81 2.24 -0.53
N LEU A 62 -7.80 2.66 -1.29
CA LEU A 62 -7.89 2.91 -2.72
C LEU A 62 -7.31 1.71 -3.47
N VAL A 63 -8.10 1.11 -4.34
CA VAL A 63 -7.64 0.02 -5.21
C VAL A 63 -7.50 0.56 -6.62
N LEU A 64 -6.34 0.34 -7.23
CA LEU A 64 -6.07 0.67 -8.63
C LEU A 64 -5.72 -0.61 -9.36
N THR A 65 -6.37 -0.88 -10.49
CA THR A 65 -6.00 -2.02 -11.35
C THR A 65 -5.68 -1.53 -12.75
N ASN A 66 -4.64 -2.09 -13.38
CA ASN A 66 -4.31 -1.80 -14.77
C ASN A 66 -5.02 -2.75 -15.75
N SER A 67 -4.86 -2.50 -17.05
CA SER A 67 -5.38 -3.33 -18.13
C SER A 67 -4.84 -4.77 -18.12
N ARG A 68 -3.74 -5.03 -17.43
CA ARG A 68 -3.14 -6.36 -17.25
C ARG A 68 -3.62 -7.07 -15.99
N GLN A 69 -4.66 -6.55 -15.33
CA GLN A 69 -5.20 -7.06 -14.07
C GLN A 69 -4.21 -7.06 -12.91
N GLU A 70 -3.14 -6.27 -13.00
CA GLU A 70 -2.28 -6.01 -11.86
C GLU A 70 -2.95 -4.97 -10.96
N THR A 71 -3.04 -5.28 -9.68
CA THR A 71 -3.75 -4.45 -8.70
C THR A 71 -2.80 -3.88 -7.66
N TRP A 72 -2.96 -2.60 -7.36
CA TRP A 72 -2.30 -1.90 -6.26
C TRP A 72 -3.34 -1.48 -5.23
N PHE A 73 -2.94 -1.57 -3.97
CA PHE A 73 -3.74 -1.18 -2.82
C PHE A 73 -3.02 -0.04 -2.12
N PHE A 74 -3.69 1.10 -1.98
CA PHE A 74 -3.21 2.25 -1.23
C PHE A 74 -4.10 2.39 0.00
N TYR A 75 -3.50 2.47 1.18
CA TYR A 75 -4.21 2.69 2.42
C TYR A 75 -4.04 4.15 2.79
N LEU A 76 -5.15 4.88 2.87
CA LEU A 76 -5.18 6.31 3.16
C LEU A 76 -5.81 6.59 4.52
N TYR A 77 -5.29 7.61 5.19
CA TYR A 77 -5.88 8.17 6.39
C TYR A 77 -5.83 9.69 6.30
N LEU A 78 -7.00 10.34 6.39
CA LEU A 78 -7.16 11.79 6.28
C LEU A 78 -6.51 12.37 5.01
N GLY A 79 -6.70 11.69 3.88
CA GLY A 79 -6.17 12.08 2.58
C GLY A 79 -4.66 11.87 2.40
N ARG A 80 -3.99 11.20 3.35
CA ARG A 80 -2.55 10.87 3.28
C ARG A 80 -2.36 9.39 3.07
N ILE A 81 -1.39 9.01 2.23
CA ILE A 81 -1.01 7.61 2.04
C ILE A 81 -0.26 7.13 3.29
N MET A 82 -0.83 6.13 3.97
CA MET A 82 -0.23 5.43 5.09
C MET A 82 0.66 4.28 4.59
N TYR A 83 0.20 3.55 3.59
CA TYR A 83 0.92 2.42 3.03
C TYR A 83 0.46 2.10 1.60
N ALA A 84 1.27 1.37 0.84
CA ALA A 84 0.91 0.87 -0.47
C ALA A 84 1.46 -0.55 -0.70
N THR A 85 0.69 -1.44 -1.33
CA THR A 85 1.15 -2.78 -1.72
C THR A 85 0.50 -3.20 -3.05
N GLY A 86 0.79 -4.42 -3.51
CA GLY A 86 0.30 -4.97 -4.78
C GLY A 86 1.30 -4.88 -5.94
N GLY A 87 0.79 -4.88 -7.17
CA GLY A 87 1.58 -5.05 -8.40
C GLY A 87 2.26 -6.42 -8.47
N THR A 88 3.27 -6.56 -9.33
CA THR A 88 3.95 -7.84 -9.53
C THR A 88 4.82 -8.21 -8.32
N HIS A 89 4.64 -9.43 -7.81
CA HIS A 89 5.42 -10.04 -6.71
C HIS A 89 5.53 -9.21 -5.41
N PRO A 90 4.40 -8.87 -4.75
CA PRO A 90 4.40 -8.03 -3.55
C PRO A 90 5.25 -8.61 -2.41
N VAL A 91 5.14 -9.92 -2.15
CA VAL A 91 5.92 -10.62 -1.12
C VAL A 91 7.43 -10.54 -1.39
N ARG A 92 7.87 -10.74 -2.63
CA ARG A 92 9.31 -10.65 -2.99
C ARG A 92 9.83 -9.23 -2.86
N ARG A 93 9.05 -8.23 -3.26
CA ARG A 93 9.39 -6.81 -3.08
C ARG A 93 9.54 -6.48 -1.61
N TRP A 94 8.59 -6.91 -0.79
CA TRP A 94 8.62 -6.69 0.65
C TRP A 94 9.84 -7.34 1.31
N ARG A 95 10.16 -8.61 1.01
CA ARG A 95 11.38 -9.27 1.51
C ARG A 95 12.67 -8.52 1.16
N ARG A 96 12.76 -7.97 -0.07
CA ARG A 96 13.90 -7.12 -0.46
C ARG A 96 13.97 -5.82 0.33
N HIS A 97 12.82 -5.21 0.64
CA HIS A 97 12.77 -4.01 1.49
C HIS A 97 13.22 -4.35 2.93
N ILE A 98 12.77 -5.47 3.49
CA ILE A 98 13.22 -5.94 4.81
C ILE A 98 14.74 -6.14 4.80
N ALA A 99 15.29 -6.91 3.86
CA ALA A 99 16.73 -7.15 3.76
C ALA A 99 17.56 -5.86 3.64
N ARG A 100 17.02 -4.82 3.01
CA ARG A 100 17.73 -3.54 2.82
C ARG A 100 17.61 -2.58 3.99
N TYR A 101 16.42 -2.48 4.60
CA TYR A 101 16.11 -1.43 5.58
C TYR A 101 16.04 -1.95 7.01
N LEU A 102 15.84 -3.25 7.21
CA LEU A 102 15.74 -3.95 8.49
C LEU A 102 16.57 -5.25 8.45
N PRO A 103 17.89 -5.18 8.19
CA PRO A 103 18.75 -6.36 8.06
C PRO A 103 18.74 -7.24 9.33
N GLU A 104 18.59 -6.64 10.50
CA GLU A 104 18.43 -7.34 11.78
C GLU A 104 17.25 -8.32 11.77
N ILE A 105 16.12 -7.94 11.17
CA ILE A 105 14.94 -8.79 11.01
C ILE A 105 15.17 -9.83 9.91
N ALA A 106 15.84 -9.47 8.82
CA ALA A 106 16.13 -10.40 7.73
C ALA A 106 16.96 -11.61 8.18
N ASN A 107 17.85 -11.40 9.16
CA ASN A 107 18.67 -12.45 9.75
C ASN A 107 17.89 -13.36 10.71
N GLN A 108 16.71 -12.94 11.17
CA GLN A 108 15.83 -13.67 12.10
C GLN A 108 14.63 -14.30 11.37
N LEU A 109 14.82 -14.76 10.14
CA LEU A 109 13.71 -15.20 9.28
C LEU A 109 12.88 -16.36 9.85
N SER A 110 13.45 -17.16 10.76
CA SER A 110 12.78 -18.26 11.45
C SER A 110 11.66 -17.78 12.39
N SER A 111 11.79 -16.59 13.02
CA SER A 111 10.73 -16.04 13.87
C SER A 111 9.60 -15.37 13.09
N LEU A 112 9.81 -15.07 11.81
CA LEU A 112 8.85 -14.37 10.97
C LEU A 112 7.56 -15.16 10.74
N GLN A 113 7.65 -16.50 10.66
CA GLN A 113 6.46 -17.36 10.55
C GLN A 113 5.58 -17.28 11.81
N LEU A 114 6.20 -17.25 12.99
CA LEU A 114 5.49 -17.12 14.27
C LEU A 114 4.85 -15.72 14.39
N ASP A 115 5.59 -14.68 14.00
CA ASP A 115 5.07 -13.31 14.00
C ASP A 115 3.87 -13.18 13.07
N LEU A 116 3.93 -13.77 11.87
CA LEU A 116 2.82 -13.76 10.91
C LEU A 116 1.60 -14.53 11.44
N ALA A 117 1.82 -15.66 12.11
CA ALA A 117 0.74 -16.42 12.76
C ALA A 117 0.10 -15.64 13.92
N SER A 118 0.89 -14.83 14.64
CA SER A 118 0.42 -14.02 15.77
C SER A 118 -0.47 -12.83 15.37
N LEU A 119 -0.38 -12.37 14.11
CA LEU A 119 -1.24 -11.29 13.61
C LEU A 119 -2.73 -11.68 13.57
N GLY A 120 -3.06 -12.98 13.62
CA GLY A 120 -4.43 -13.49 13.66
C GLY A 120 -5.30 -13.04 12.48
N ASN A 121 -6.57 -13.42 12.48
CA ASN A 121 -7.59 -12.87 11.56
C ASN A 121 -8.09 -11.50 12.07
N GLN A 122 -7.19 -10.61 12.45
CA GLN A 122 -7.55 -9.26 12.88
C GLN A 122 -8.14 -8.49 11.69
N ASP A 123 -9.16 -7.68 11.97
CA ASP A 123 -9.92 -6.83 11.03
C ASP A 123 -8.98 -6.24 9.94
N PHE A 124 -9.06 -6.74 8.70
CA PHE A 124 -8.16 -6.41 7.57
C PHE A 124 -8.35 -4.98 7.03
N ARG A 125 -8.57 -3.99 7.90
CA ARG A 125 -8.64 -2.57 7.51
C ARG A 125 -7.30 -2.06 6.98
N LEU A 126 -6.20 -2.74 7.32
CA LEU A 126 -4.84 -2.45 6.88
C LEU A 126 -4.18 -3.73 6.34
N CYS A 127 -3.20 -3.61 5.45
CA CYS A 127 -2.49 -4.77 4.92
C CYS A 127 -1.58 -5.42 5.98
N TRP A 128 -1.37 -6.74 5.83
CA TRP A 128 -0.53 -7.55 6.71
C TRP A 128 0.91 -7.00 6.83
N GLU A 129 1.47 -6.42 5.76
CA GLU A 129 2.83 -5.85 5.81
C GLU A 129 2.94 -4.71 6.82
N TYR A 130 1.93 -3.85 6.87
CA TYR A 130 1.89 -2.71 7.78
C TYR A 130 1.63 -3.15 9.22
N GLN A 131 0.69 -4.09 9.41
CA GLN A 131 0.40 -4.66 10.73
C GLN A 131 1.63 -5.34 11.34
N LEU A 132 2.41 -6.06 10.52
CA LEU A 132 3.64 -6.70 10.96
C LEU A 132 4.71 -5.69 11.41
N LEU A 133 4.82 -4.54 10.73
CA LEU A 133 5.70 -3.46 11.17
C LEU A 133 5.24 -2.87 12.52
N CYS A 134 3.93 -2.68 12.73
CA CYS A 134 3.40 -2.24 14.02
C CYS A 134 3.74 -3.25 15.12
N LEU A 135 3.50 -4.53 14.88
CA LEU A 135 3.83 -5.61 15.82
C LEU A 135 5.32 -5.59 16.21
N TRP A 136 6.21 -5.45 15.23
CA TRP A 136 7.65 -5.39 15.51
C TRP A 136 8.07 -4.13 16.29
N VAL A 137 7.37 -3.00 16.12
CA VAL A 137 7.59 -1.80 16.94
C VAL A 137 7.10 -2.03 18.36
N GLU A 138 5.92 -2.63 18.54
CA GLU A 138 5.33 -2.94 19.85
C GLU A 138 6.21 -3.93 20.63
N GLN A 139 6.76 -4.93 19.95
CA GLN A 139 7.70 -5.91 20.50
C GLN A 139 9.14 -5.38 20.63
N GLN A 140 9.39 -4.11 20.29
CA GLN A 140 10.71 -3.48 20.31
C GLN A 140 11.77 -4.18 19.45
N LYS A 141 11.36 -4.98 18.46
CA LYS A 141 12.25 -5.60 17.47
C LYS A 141 12.82 -4.57 16.49
N ILE A 142 12.07 -3.49 16.25
CA ILE A 142 12.50 -2.34 15.45
C ILE A 142 12.03 -1.03 16.12
N SER A 143 12.73 0.06 15.87
CA SER A 143 12.31 1.40 16.29
C SER A 143 11.21 1.98 15.38
N ARG A 144 10.52 3.01 15.87
CA ARG A 144 9.54 3.78 15.06
C ARG A 144 10.19 4.41 13.82
N GLU A 145 11.43 4.86 13.94
CA GLU A 145 12.21 5.47 12.87
C GLU A 145 12.59 4.42 11.80
N GLN A 146 12.95 3.22 12.23
CA GLN A 146 13.17 2.06 11.35
C GLN A 146 11.90 1.70 10.57
N ALA A 147 10.77 1.55 11.24
CA ALA A 147 9.48 1.30 10.60
C ALA A 147 9.10 2.43 9.61
N ALA A 148 9.26 3.70 10.02
CA ALA A 148 8.95 4.84 9.16
C ALA A 148 9.89 4.93 7.94
N ARG A 149 11.17 4.56 8.07
CA ARG A 149 12.09 4.46 6.92
C ARG A 149 11.63 3.37 5.94
N MET A 150 11.22 2.22 6.45
CA MET A 150 10.67 1.13 5.65
C MET A 150 9.41 1.61 4.89
N ILE A 151 8.41 2.16 5.58
CA ILE A 151 7.15 2.64 4.98
C ILE A 151 7.45 3.69 3.88
N ARG A 152 8.32 4.66 4.16
CA ARG A 152 8.73 5.65 3.16
C ARG A 152 9.43 5.02 1.95
N SER A 153 10.16 3.92 2.13
CA SER A 153 10.79 3.21 1.01
C SER A 153 9.77 2.54 0.11
N VAL A 154 8.66 2.05 0.67
CA VAL A 154 7.55 1.46 -0.08
C VAL A 154 6.86 2.56 -0.90
N ILE A 155 6.49 3.67 -0.26
CA ILE A 155 5.81 4.80 -0.92
C ILE A 155 6.68 5.46 -2.00
N ARG A 156 8.02 5.50 -1.84
CA ARG A 156 8.94 6.07 -2.84
C ARG A 156 9.16 5.21 -4.07
N VAL A 157 8.88 3.91 -3.98
CA VAL A 157 9.07 2.91 -5.04
C VAL A 157 7.76 2.64 -5.81
N CYS A 158 6.62 3.04 -5.26
CA CYS A 158 5.33 3.08 -5.94
C CYS A 158 5.21 4.28 -6.87
#